data_AF-A0A1I5C8I7-F1
#
_entry.id   AF-A0A1I5C8I7-F1
#
_cell.length_a   1.000
_cell.length_b   1.000
_cell.length_c   1.000
_cell.angle_alpha   90.00
_cell.angle_beta   90.00
_cell.angle_gamma   90.00
#
_symmetry.space_group_name_H-M   'P 1'
#
loop_
_entity.id
_entity.type
_entity.pdbx_description
1 polymer ?
#
loop_
_entity_poly.entity_id
_entity_poly.type
_entity_poly.pdbx_seq_one_letter_code
_entity_poly.pdbx_strand_id
1 'polypeptide(L)'
;MALITIKHRMDLDLELLDATTGIGITDSRVVFYSDGKIFPMVRRQNGNYILIDSPRLNRQIRVEIYGYEPTIVDVNYEELDEMRPLIQVLMIPQITDSNFTSLWSIEGELPGITDISAVVPSAAPFSYHSYDRARKMVNILNPHKVELIGKDYGLIHSDGLSFEAVEAIELKVQTKLMLTELLEEEFEVSNPIGRIIFGRVDKDGKYLLRVKASSTADKNVIICYHVDGKRRYQVLDFSNARELQLERRDE
;
A
#
# COMPACT_ATOMS: atom_id res chain seq x y z
N MET A 1 -20.73 -11.45 -45.18
CA MET A 1 -19.36 -11.42 -44.60
C MET A 1 -19.45 -11.91 -43.17
N ALA A 2 -18.77 -13.00 -42.82
CA ALA A 2 -18.68 -13.46 -41.44
C ALA A 2 -17.66 -12.58 -40.70
N LEU A 3 -18.08 -11.94 -39.61
CA LEU A 3 -17.18 -11.24 -38.70
C LEU A 3 -16.34 -12.28 -37.95
N ILE A 4 -15.02 -12.24 -38.13
CA ILE A 4 -14.11 -13.03 -37.30
C ILE A 4 -14.05 -12.36 -35.93
N THR A 5 -14.51 -13.06 -34.89
CA THR A 5 -14.37 -12.63 -33.50
C THR A 5 -13.19 -13.35 -32.88
N ILE A 6 -12.12 -12.62 -32.58
CA ILE A 6 -10.99 -13.12 -31.79
C ILE A 6 -11.32 -12.85 -30.32
N LYS A 7 -11.34 -13.91 -29.50
CA LYS A 7 -11.55 -13.83 -28.05
C LYS A 7 -10.23 -14.16 -27.36
N HIS A 8 -9.82 -13.28 -26.45
CA HIS A 8 -8.68 -13.49 -25.55
C HIS A 8 -9.20 -13.63 -24.12
N ARG A 9 -8.55 -14.46 -23.31
CA ARG A 9 -8.85 -14.59 -21.88
C ARG A 9 -7.79 -13.86 -21.08
N MET A 10 -8.21 -12.99 -20.17
CA MET A 10 -7.33 -12.42 -19.16
C MET A 10 -7.14 -13.44 -18.04
N ASP A 11 -5.91 -13.88 -17.81
CA ASP A 11 -5.59 -14.90 -16.83
C ASP A 11 -5.11 -14.33 -15.51
N LEU A 12 -4.39 -13.20 -15.54
CA LEU A 12 -3.90 -12.51 -14.35
C LEU A 12 -3.79 -11.02 -14.65
N ASP A 13 -4.13 -10.18 -13.69
CA ASP A 13 -3.90 -8.75 -13.69
C ASP A 13 -2.98 -8.40 -12.51
N LEU A 14 -1.85 -7.74 -12.78
CA LEU A 14 -0.94 -7.21 -11.79
C LEU A 14 -0.99 -5.69 -11.86
N GLU A 15 -1.44 -5.07 -10.77
CA GLU A 15 -1.44 -3.62 -10.62
C GLU A 15 -0.22 -3.21 -9.78
N LEU A 16 0.77 -2.61 -10.41
CA LEU A 16 2.00 -2.17 -9.75
C LEU A 16 1.80 -0.77 -9.18
N LEU A 17 1.86 -0.64 -7.85
CA LEU A 17 1.58 0.60 -7.13
C LEU A 17 2.83 1.08 -6.38
N ASP A 18 3.11 2.38 -6.40
CA ASP A 18 4.13 2.96 -5.50
C ASP A 18 3.61 2.85 -4.06
N ALA A 19 4.31 2.09 -3.20
CA ALA A 19 3.88 1.81 -1.83
C ALA A 19 3.67 3.09 -1.00
N THR A 20 4.36 4.18 -1.35
CA THR A 20 4.29 5.47 -0.64
C THR A 20 3.13 6.37 -1.06
N THR A 21 2.57 6.17 -2.26
CA THR A 21 1.50 7.04 -2.81
C THR A 21 0.24 6.30 -3.26
N GLY A 22 0.35 5.01 -3.55
CA GLY A 22 -0.74 4.19 -4.09
C GLY A 22 -1.04 4.44 -5.55
N ILE A 23 -0.21 5.25 -6.21
CA ILE A 23 -0.37 5.57 -7.62
C ILE A 23 0.25 4.45 -8.45
N GLY A 24 -0.46 4.07 -9.52
CA GLY A 24 0.02 3.10 -10.50
C GLY A 24 1.33 3.53 -11.16
N ILE A 25 2.31 2.64 -11.20
CA ILE A 25 3.65 2.90 -11.71
C ILE A 25 3.63 2.89 -13.24
N THR A 26 3.91 4.04 -13.85
CA THR A 26 3.88 4.21 -15.31
C THR A 26 5.25 4.05 -15.99
N ASP A 27 6.31 3.67 -15.26
CA ASP A 27 7.60 3.34 -15.87
C ASP A 27 7.46 2.09 -16.76
N SER A 28 8.11 2.10 -17.93
CA SER A 28 8.09 0.99 -18.88
C SER A 28 9.18 -0.04 -18.65
N ARG A 29 10.18 0.26 -17.81
CA ARG A 29 11.35 -0.60 -17.55
C ARG A 29 11.02 -1.61 -16.46
N VAL A 30 9.99 -2.41 -16.73
CA VAL A 30 9.52 -3.49 -15.87
C VAL A 30 9.90 -4.81 -16.49
N VAL A 31 10.48 -5.69 -15.69
CA VAL A 31 10.75 -7.08 -16.07
C VAL A 31 10.14 -7.99 -15.02
N PHE A 32 9.41 -9.01 -15.49
CA PHE A 32 8.83 -10.04 -14.66
C PHE A 32 9.62 -11.32 -14.84
N TYR A 33 9.81 -12.05 -13.74
CA TYR A 33 10.45 -13.35 -13.74
C TYR A 33 9.57 -14.38 -13.04
N SER A 34 9.53 -15.59 -13.57
CA SER A 34 8.95 -16.76 -12.92
C SER A 34 9.85 -17.96 -13.21
N ASP A 35 10.15 -18.76 -12.17
CA ASP A 35 11.11 -19.87 -12.25
C ASP A 35 12.47 -19.47 -12.85
N GLY A 36 12.94 -18.26 -12.52
CA GLY A 36 14.21 -17.70 -13.01
C GLY A 36 14.21 -17.29 -14.49
N LYS A 37 13.07 -17.37 -15.18
CA LYS A 37 12.93 -17.00 -16.60
C LYS A 37 12.06 -15.77 -16.76
N ILE A 38 12.28 -15.01 -17.83
CA ILE A 38 11.43 -13.87 -18.17
C ILE A 38 9.98 -14.34 -18.34
N PHE A 39 9.07 -13.67 -17.67
CA PHE A 39 7.64 -13.95 -17.66
C PHE A 39 6.90 -12.88 -18.49
N PRO A 40 6.22 -13.26 -19.59
CA PRO A 40 5.74 -12.29 -20.57
C PRO A 40 4.39 -11.68 -20.15
N MET A 41 4.44 -10.59 -19.39
CA MET A 41 3.27 -9.78 -19.05
C MET A 41 3.06 -8.66 -20.08
N VAL A 42 1.81 -8.42 -20.47
CA VAL A 42 1.44 -7.35 -21.39
C VAL A 42 1.11 -6.08 -20.62
N ARG A 43 1.87 -5.02 -20.88
CA ARG A 43 1.62 -3.72 -20.27
C ARG A 43 0.27 -3.13 -20.72
N ARG A 44 -0.49 -2.61 -19.75
CA ARG A 44 -1.68 -1.77 -19.94
C ARG A 44 -1.40 -0.36 -19.41
N GLN A 45 -2.45 0.40 -19.08
CA GLN A 45 -2.32 1.76 -18.56
C GLN A 45 -2.21 1.75 -17.02
N ASN A 46 -1.71 2.86 -16.46
CA ASN A 46 -1.73 3.13 -15.02
C ASN A 46 -1.13 2.03 -14.14
N GLY A 47 0.00 1.45 -14.55
CA GLY A 47 0.68 0.40 -13.78
C GLY A 47 0.07 -1.00 -13.86
N ASN A 48 -0.94 -1.20 -14.70
CA ASN A 48 -1.55 -2.51 -14.90
C ASN A 48 -0.75 -3.33 -15.94
N TYR A 49 -0.57 -4.61 -15.64
CA TYR A 49 0.07 -5.59 -16.50
C TYR A 49 -0.76 -6.86 -16.49
N ILE A 50 -1.05 -7.41 -17.67
CA ILE A 50 -1.91 -8.58 -17.77
C ILE A 50 -1.21 -9.77 -18.39
N LEU A 51 -1.55 -10.96 -17.89
CA LEU A 51 -1.27 -12.22 -18.54
C LEU A 51 -2.48 -12.63 -19.38
N ILE A 52 -2.24 -13.05 -20.61
CA ILE A 52 -3.29 -13.41 -21.57
C ILE A 52 -3.02 -14.82 -22.10
N ASP A 53 -4.09 -15.58 -22.32
CA ASP A 53 -4.10 -16.90 -22.96
C ASP A 53 -3.03 -17.87 -22.41
N SER A 54 -2.84 -17.86 -21.09
CA SER A 54 -1.86 -18.65 -20.36
C SER A 54 -2.53 -19.62 -19.37
N PRO A 55 -1.90 -20.77 -19.06
CA PRO A 55 -2.38 -21.63 -17.99
C PRO A 55 -2.34 -20.93 -16.62
N ARG A 56 -3.47 -20.96 -15.90
CA ARG A 56 -3.56 -20.55 -14.50
C ARG A 56 -2.81 -21.59 -13.65
N LEU A 57 -1.58 -21.28 -13.26
CA LEU A 57 -0.75 -22.12 -12.38
C LEU A 57 -0.22 -21.26 -11.25
N ASN A 58 -0.34 -21.78 -10.03
CA ASN A 58 0.23 -21.15 -8.85
C ASN A 58 1.74 -21.07 -8.98
N ARG A 59 2.29 -19.88 -8.72
CA ARG A 59 3.71 -19.59 -8.94
C ARG A 59 4.14 -18.32 -8.21
N GLN A 60 5.44 -18.18 -8.04
CA GLN A 60 6.04 -16.90 -7.67
C GLN A 60 6.38 -16.09 -8.90
N ILE A 61 6.07 -14.79 -8.83
CA ILE A 61 6.46 -13.78 -9.80
C ILE A 61 7.37 -12.78 -9.10
N ARG A 62 8.62 -12.67 -9.57
CA ARG A 62 9.53 -11.60 -9.18
C ARG A 62 9.33 -10.43 -10.14
N VAL A 63 9.02 -9.26 -9.59
CA VAL A 63 8.84 -8.01 -10.32
C VAL A 63 10.07 -7.14 -10.10
N GLU A 64 10.68 -6.68 -11.18
CA GLU A 64 11.80 -5.73 -11.14
C GLU A 64 11.44 -4.48 -11.94
N ILE A 65 11.60 -3.31 -11.32
CA ILE A 65 11.35 -2.01 -11.94
C ILE A 65 12.51 -1.10 -11.58
N TYR A 66 13.01 -0.34 -12.55
CA TYR A 66 14.02 0.67 -12.26
C TYR A 66 13.52 1.67 -11.19
N GLY A 67 14.33 1.90 -10.16
CA GLY A 67 14.02 2.85 -9.09
C GLY A 67 13.12 2.29 -7.99
N TYR A 68 12.85 0.98 -7.96
CA TYR A 68 12.09 0.30 -6.92
C TYR A 68 12.78 -0.99 -6.46
N GLU A 69 12.51 -1.41 -5.23
CA GLU A 69 12.98 -2.68 -4.69
C GLU A 69 12.36 -3.86 -5.45
N PRO A 70 13.16 -4.88 -5.83
CA PRO A 70 12.63 -6.12 -6.36
C PRO A 70 11.62 -6.73 -5.40
N THR A 71 10.47 -7.17 -5.91
CA THR A 71 9.37 -7.70 -5.10
C THR A 71 8.97 -9.07 -5.61
N ILE A 72 8.72 -10.01 -4.70
CA ILE A 72 8.21 -11.35 -5.01
C ILE A 72 6.76 -11.39 -4.60
N VAL A 73 5.93 -11.91 -5.49
CA VAL A 73 4.48 -12.05 -5.30
C VAL A 73 4.12 -13.51 -5.51
N ASP A 74 3.43 -14.09 -4.53
CA ASP A 74 2.83 -15.42 -4.66
C ASP A 74 1.48 -15.28 -5.39
N VAL A 75 1.35 -15.98 -6.52
CA VAL A 75 0.08 -16.09 -7.25
C VAL A 75 -0.57 -17.41 -6.82
N ASN A 76 -1.66 -17.32 -6.06
CA ASN A 76 -2.50 -18.44 -5.67
C ASN A 76 -3.90 -18.25 -6.26
N TYR A 77 -4.21 -18.93 -7.37
CA TYR A 77 -5.46 -18.70 -8.11
C TYR A 77 -6.72 -19.05 -7.31
N GLU A 78 -6.61 -19.96 -6.35
CA GLU A 78 -7.69 -20.34 -5.44
C GLU A 78 -8.06 -19.21 -4.47
N GLU A 79 -7.17 -18.24 -4.24
CA GLU A 79 -7.39 -17.07 -3.38
C GLU A 79 -7.85 -15.83 -4.18
N LEU A 80 -7.85 -15.90 -5.52
CA LEU A 80 -8.19 -14.79 -6.39
C LEU A 80 -9.64 -14.86 -6.88
N ASP A 81 -10.21 -13.69 -7.20
CA ASP A 81 -11.50 -13.61 -7.88
C ASP A 81 -11.41 -14.27 -9.27
N GLU A 82 -12.30 -15.23 -9.53
CA GLU A 82 -12.27 -16.05 -10.75
C GLU A 82 -12.49 -15.21 -12.02
N MET A 83 -13.33 -14.17 -11.93
CA MET A 83 -13.69 -13.27 -13.03
C MET A 83 -12.64 -12.18 -13.23
N ARG A 84 -11.99 -11.74 -12.15
CA ARG A 84 -10.95 -10.71 -12.16
C ARG A 84 -9.79 -11.10 -11.22
N PRO A 85 -8.89 -12.00 -11.65
CA PRO A 85 -7.74 -12.40 -10.87
C PRO A 85 -6.71 -11.25 -10.83
N LEU A 86 -6.89 -10.33 -9.89
CA LEU A 86 -6.11 -9.12 -9.71
C LEU A 86 -5.23 -9.24 -8.46
N ILE A 87 -3.96 -8.87 -8.59
CA ILE A 87 -3.05 -8.69 -7.46
C ILE A 87 -2.48 -7.27 -7.50
N GLN A 88 -2.61 -6.56 -6.39
CA GLN A 88 -1.93 -5.28 -6.18
C GLN A 88 -0.53 -5.54 -5.64
N VAL A 89 0.48 -5.06 -6.36
CA VAL A 89 1.89 -5.23 -6.00
C VAL A 89 2.42 -3.88 -5.53
N LEU A 90 2.66 -3.79 -4.23
CA LEU A 90 3.18 -2.59 -3.58
C LEU A 90 4.71 -2.55 -3.75
N MET A 91 5.18 -1.64 -4.58
CA MET A 91 6.60 -1.47 -4.90
C MET A 91 7.20 -0.38 -4.01
N ILE A 92 8.23 -0.73 -3.24
CA ILE A 92 8.96 0.22 -2.39
C ILE A 92 10.00 0.97 -3.24
N PRO A 93 9.95 2.32 -3.33
CA PRO A 93 10.93 3.08 -4.12
C PRO A 93 12.35 2.92 -3.58
N GLN A 94 13.37 2.77 -4.44
CA GLN A 94 14.78 2.71 -4.06
C GLN A 94 15.34 4.07 -3.66
N ILE A 95 16.32 4.08 -2.77
CA ILE A 95 17.19 5.25 -2.58
C ILE A 95 18.30 5.13 -3.63
N THR A 96 18.29 6.02 -4.62
CA THR A 96 19.37 6.13 -5.61
C THR A 96 19.84 7.57 -5.68
N ASP A 97 21.11 7.79 -6.01
CA ASP A 97 21.66 9.14 -6.22
C ASP A 97 20.93 9.90 -7.35
N SER A 98 20.21 9.16 -8.20
CA SER A 98 19.42 9.67 -9.33
C SER A 98 17.96 9.97 -8.99
N ASN A 99 17.47 9.57 -7.80
CA ASN A 99 16.08 9.81 -7.41
C ASN A 99 15.95 11.23 -6.85
N PHE A 100 15.22 12.09 -7.57
CA PHE A 100 14.90 13.46 -7.14
C PHE A 100 13.92 13.53 -5.95
N THR A 101 13.42 12.38 -5.47
CA THR A 101 12.48 12.31 -4.36
C THR A 101 13.22 11.94 -3.08
N SER A 102 13.20 12.82 -2.09
CA SER A 102 13.73 12.50 -0.77
C SER A 102 12.82 11.49 -0.08
N LEU A 103 13.42 10.41 0.42
CA LEU A 103 12.74 9.33 1.12
C LEU A 103 13.24 9.24 2.56
N TRP A 104 12.32 9.19 3.49
CA TRP A 104 12.55 8.80 4.87
C TRP A 104 12.48 7.27 4.95
N SER A 105 13.49 6.64 5.53
CA SER A 105 13.60 5.19 5.54
C SER A 105 13.85 4.68 6.95
N ILE A 106 13.19 3.58 7.27
CA ILE A 106 13.46 2.78 8.46
C ILE A 106 13.65 1.34 8.00
N GLU A 107 14.76 0.74 8.41
CA GLU A 107 15.11 -0.64 8.11
C GLU A 107 15.84 -1.25 9.31
N GLY A 108 15.73 -2.56 9.45
CA GLY A 108 16.31 -3.28 10.57
C GLY A 108 15.83 -4.73 10.60
N GLU A 109 16.09 -5.38 11.72
CA GLU A 109 15.65 -6.76 11.97
C GLU A 109 14.88 -6.79 13.29
N LEU A 110 13.66 -7.33 13.24
CA LEU A 110 12.80 -7.55 14.40
C LEU A 110 12.22 -8.96 14.32
N PRO A 111 12.84 -9.96 14.97
CA PRO A 111 12.35 -11.34 14.93
C PRO A 111 10.88 -11.42 15.37
N GLY A 112 10.07 -12.14 14.59
CA GLY A 112 8.64 -12.31 14.82
C GLY A 112 7.76 -11.21 14.24
N ILE A 113 8.35 -10.16 13.61
CA ILE A 113 7.58 -9.19 12.83
C ILE A 113 6.97 -9.88 11.60
N THR A 114 5.74 -9.51 11.27
CA THR A 114 4.97 -10.09 10.17
C THR A 114 4.44 -9.05 9.20
N ASP A 115 4.26 -7.81 9.67
CA ASP A 115 3.78 -6.69 8.85
C ASP A 115 4.29 -5.37 9.41
N ILE A 116 4.46 -4.37 8.53
CA ILE A 116 4.82 -3.00 8.86
C ILE A 116 4.13 -2.03 7.90
N SER A 117 3.51 -1.00 8.47
CA SER A 117 2.79 0.03 7.76
C SER A 117 2.93 1.37 8.48
N ALA A 118 2.55 2.47 7.83
CA ALA A 118 2.58 3.78 8.45
C ALA A 118 1.57 4.76 7.87
N VAL A 119 1.33 5.82 8.63
CA VAL A 119 0.64 7.04 8.17
C VAL A 119 1.46 8.27 8.54
N VAL A 120 1.33 9.32 7.73
CA VAL A 120 1.98 10.62 7.97
C VAL A 120 0.91 11.65 8.33
N PRO A 121 0.71 11.98 9.62
CA PRO A 121 -0.35 12.89 10.05
C PRO A 121 -0.28 14.25 9.34
N SER A 122 0.92 14.80 9.19
CA SER A 122 1.15 16.11 8.56
C SER A 122 0.86 16.16 7.07
N ALA A 123 0.73 15.00 6.41
CA ALA A 123 0.43 14.86 5.00
C ALA A 123 -0.96 14.26 4.74
N ALA A 124 -1.79 14.07 5.78
CA ALA A 124 -3.14 13.54 5.66
C ALA A 124 -4.04 14.52 4.88
N PRO A 125 -4.53 14.16 3.68
CA PRO A 125 -5.28 15.08 2.81
C PRO A 125 -6.76 15.19 3.19
N PHE A 126 -7.24 14.31 4.07
CA PHE A 126 -8.65 14.21 4.48
C PHE A 126 -8.79 14.28 5.99
N SER A 127 -10.00 14.57 6.45
CA SER A 127 -10.33 14.48 7.88
C SER A 127 -11.67 13.79 8.08
N TYR A 128 -11.83 13.09 9.19
CA TYR A 128 -13.06 12.45 9.60
C TYR A 128 -14.16 13.49 9.86
N HIS A 129 -15.39 13.20 9.47
CA HIS A 129 -16.56 14.01 9.80
C HIS A 129 -17.59 13.25 10.62
N SER A 130 -18.01 12.08 10.15
CA SER A 130 -19.00 11.24 10.83
C SER A 130 -19.03 9.83 10.27
N TYR A 131 -19.61 8.89 11.01
CA TYR A 131 -19.73 7.51 10.62
C TYR A 131 -21.20 7.04 10.61
N ASP A 132 -21.65 6.52 9.48
CA ASP A 132 -22.91 5.80 9.33
C ASP A 132 -22.64 4.30 9.44
N ARG A 133 -22.82 3.77 10.64
CA ARG A 133 -22.58 2.37 10.98
C ARG A 133 -23.44 1.40 10.16
N ALA A 134 -24.68 1.76 9.85
CA ALA A 134 -25.58 0.89 9.10
C ALA A 134 -25.13 0.72 7.64
N ARG A 135 -24.45 1.73 7.09
CA ARG A 135 -23.93 1.72 5.72
C ARG A 135 -22.42 1.43 5.62
N LYS A 136 -21.75 1.16 6.76
CA LYS A 136 -20.28 1.06 6.83
C LYS A 136 -19.60 2.26 6.16
N MET A 137 -20.09 3.47 6.39
CA MET A 137 -19.72 4.64 5.58
C MET A 137 -19.15 5.77 6.45
N VAL A 138 -17.91 6.15 6.17
CA VAL A 138 -17.27 7.33 6.77
C VAL A 138 -17.48 8.53 5.85
N ASN A 139 -18.07 9.60 6.38
CA ASN A 139 -18.09 10.90 5.72
C ASN A 139 -16.76 11.59 6.02
N ILE A 140 -16.11 12.13 4.99
CA ILE A 140 -14.81 12.81 5.10
C ILE A 140 -14.92 14.27 4.67
N LEU A 141 -14.12 15.11 5.30
CA LEU A 141 -13.81 16.46 4.85
C LEU A 141 -12.64 16.40 3.88
N ASN A 142 -12.84 16.93 2.67
CA ASN A 142 -11.83 17.02 1.62
C ASN A 142 -11.74 18.46 1.12
N PRO A 143 -11.17 19.39 1.92
CA PRO A 143 -11.15 20.82 1.60
C PRO A 143 -10.34 21.14 0.33
N HIS A 144 -9.37 20.27 0.00
CA HIS A 144 -8.46 20.44 -1.14
C HIS A 144 -8.93 19.72 -2.42
N LYS A 145 -10.09 19.04 -2.38
CA LYS A 145 -10.65 18.27 -3.52
C LYS A 145 -9.65 17.28 -4.12
N VAL A 146 -8.83 16.67 -3.26
CA VAL A 146 -7.84 15.67 -3.65
C VAL A 146 -8.57 14.38 -4.02
N GLU A 147 -8.07 13.68 -5.04
CA GLU A 147 -8.58 12.38 -5.42
C GLU A 147 -8.29 11.32 -4.34
N LEU A 148 -9.24 10.43 -4.13
CA LEU A 148 -9.03 9.25 -3.29
C LEU A 148 -8.25 8.22 -4.10
N ILE A 149 -7.04 7.87 -3.65
CA ILE A 149 -6.11 6.98 -4.36
C ILE A 149 -5.91 5.71 -3.54
N GLY A 150 -6.24 4.58 -4.14
CA GLY A 150 -6.15 3.27 -3.48
C GLY A 150 -7.18 3.08 -2.37
N LYS A 151 -7.21 1.89 -1.79
CA LYS A 151 -8.28 1.46 -0.88
C LYS A 151 -7.91 1.57 0.61
N ASP A 152 -6.62 1.61 0.94
CA ASP A 152 -6.14 1.50 2.31
C ASP A 152 -5.89 2.88 2.95
N TYR A 153 -6.65 3.17 4.02
CA TYR A 153 -6.57 4.43 4.75
C TYR A 153 -6.40 4.18 6.25
N GLY A 154 -5.66 5.05 6.92
CA GLY A 154 -5.57 5.08 8.37
C GLY A 154 -6.35 6.26 8.92
N LEU A 155 -7.31 5.98 9.79
CA LEU A 155 -8.01 6.99 10.58
C LEU A 155 -7.16 7.24 11.84
N ILE A 156 -6.56 8.42 11.94
CA ILE A 156 -5.60 8.76 12.99
C ILE A 156 -6.34 9.21 14.25
N HIS A 157 -6.05 8.58 15.39
CA HIS A 157 -6.68 8.93 16.67
C HIS A 157 -6.25 10.32 17.17
N SER A 158 -7.05 10.91 18.06
CA SER A 158 -6.84 12.30 18.52
C SER A 158 -5.56 12.48 19.33
N ASP A 159 -5.01 11.40 19.89
CA ASP A 159 -3.73 11.39 20.57
C ASP A 159 -2.53 11.51 19.61
N GLY A 160 -2.74 11.25 18.31
CA GLY A 160 -1.68 11.22 17.30
C GLY A 160 -0.67 10.09 17.48
N LEU A 161 -0.98 9.06 18.27
CA LEU A 161 -0.06 7.96 18.59
C LEU A 161 -0.36 6.67 17.83
N SER A 162 -1.58 6.53 17.32
CA SER A 162 -2.05 5.32 16.65
C SER A 162 -3.05 5.65 15.53
N PHE A 163 -3.45 4.63 14.77
CA PHE A 163 -4.51 4.74 13.76
C PHE A 163 -5.24 3.42 13.55
N GLU A 164 -6.53 3.48 13.22
CA GLU A 164 -7.28 2.32 12.73
C GLU A 164 -7.10 2.21 11.22
N ALA A 165 -6.63 1.05 10.76
CA ALA A 165 -6.49 0.74 9.34
C ALA A 165 -7.83 0.28 8.76
N VAL A 166 -8.28 0.92 7.69
CA VAL A 166 -9.54 0.58 7.01
C VAL A 166 -9.31 0.38 5.51
N GLU A 167 -10.08 -0.54 4.93
CA GLU A 167 -10.13 -0.78 3.50
C GLU A 167 -11.45 -0.25 2.91
N ALA A 168 -11.36 0.54 1.85
CA ALA A 168 -12.50 1.09 1.15
C ALA A 168 -12.88 0.21 -0.06
N ILE A 169 -14.17 -0.15 -0.16
CA ILE A 169 -14.73 -0.95 -1.27
C ILE A 169 -14.72 -0.15 -2.58
N GLU A 170 -15.05 1.13 -2.52
CA GLU A 170 -15.23 1.96 -3.71
C GLU A 170 -15.03 3.46 -3.42
N LEU A 171 -14.20 4.11 -4.25
CA LEU A 171 -13.85 5.52 -4.14
C LEU A 171 -14.58 6.35 -5.21
N LYS A 172 -15.91 6.33 -5.21
CA LYS A 172 -16.68 7.09 -6.21
C LYS A 172 -16.94 8.54 -5.80
N VAL A 173 -16.87 8.84 -4.51
CA VAL A 173 -17.24 10.15 -3.98
C VAL A 173 -16.11 10.67 -3.10
N GLN A 174 -15.52 11.80 -3.49
CA GLN A 174 -14.40 12.45 -2.80
C GLN A 174 -14.67 12.90 -1.35
N THR A 175 -15.89 12.66 -0.85
CA THR A 175 -16.35 13.02 0.49
C THR A 175 -16.87 11.83 1.29
N LYS A 176 -16.73 10.60 0.78
CA LYS A 176 -17.22 9.38 1.45
C LYS A 176 -16.31 8.19 1.19
N LEU A 177 -16.05 7.42 2.25
CA LEU A 177 -15.40 6.11 2.19
C LEU A 177 -16.41 5.04 2.60
N MET A 178 -16.68 4.09 1.71
CA MET A 178 -17.48 2.91 2.03
C MET A 178 -16.52 1.78 2.41
N LEU A 179 -16.63 1.29 3.65
CA LEU A 179 -15.67 0.37 4.25
C LEU A 179 -16.06 -1.08 4.03
N THR A 180 -15.07 -1.96 3.93
CA THR A 180 -15.26 -3.42 3.94
C THR A 180 -15.79 -3.88 5.28
N GLU A 181 -15.25 -3.35 6.37
CA GLU A 181 -15.62 -3.69 7.75
C GLU A 181 -16.19 -2.52 8.56
N LEU A 182 -16.74 -2.83 9.73
CA LEU A 182 -17.18 -1.80 10.68
C LEU A 182 -15.95 -1.14 11.32
N LEU A 183 -16.08 0.13 11.71
CA LEU A 183 -15.08 0.73 12.58
C LEU A 183 -15.07 0.04 13.93
N GLU A 184 -13.89 -0.26 14.44
CA GLU A 184 -13.66 -0.82 15.77
C GLU A 184 -13.69 0.26 16.84
N GLU A 185 -13.24 1.47 16.50
CA GLU A 185 -13.04 2.58 17.44
C GLU A 185 -13.88 3.82 17.08
N GLU A 186 -14.01 4.74 18.05
CA GLU A 186 -14.69 6.02 17.85
C GLU A 186 -13.69 7.11 17.43
N PHE A 187 -14.14 8.03 16.57
CA PHE A 187 -13.35 9.14 16.05
C PHE A 187 -14.06 10.48 16.24
N GLU A 188 -13.29 11.52 16.54
CA GLU A 188 -13.76 12.89 16.66
C GLU A 188 -13.76 13.60 15.31
N VAL A 189 -14.61 14.62 15.18
CA VAL A 189 -14.65 15.45 13.98
C VAL A 189 -13.28 16.11 13.77
N SER A 190 -12.79 16.00 12.53
CA SER A 190 -11.50 16.49 12.06
C SER A 190 -10.29 15.61 12.40
N ASN A 191 -10.47 14.41 12.97
CA ASN A 191 -9.37 13.44 13.05
C ASN A 191 -8.75 13.23 11.66
N PRO A 192 -7.41 13.27 11.51
CA PRO A 192 -6.79 13.14 10.20
C PRO A 192 -7.04 11.76 9.59
N ILE A 193 -7.22 11.70 8.28
CA ILE A 193 -7.31 10.46 7.52
C ILE A 193 -6.23 10.49 6.44
N GLY A 194 -5.25 9.60 6.60
CA GLY A 194 -4.12 9.46 5.70
C GLY A 194 -4.20 8.17 4.91
N ARG A 195 -3.50 8.10 3.77
CA ARG A 195 -3.27 6.84 3.09
C ARG A 195 -2.27 6.00 3.89
N ILE A 196 -2.48 4.69 3.94
CA ILE A 196 -1.50 3.77 4.52
C ILE A 196 -0.31 3.60 3.56
N ILE A 197 0.89 3.74 4.10
CA ILE A 197 2.15 3.43 3.45
C ILE A 197 2.58 2.05 3.93
N PHE A 198 2.73 1.11 3.01
CA PHE A 198 3.14 -0.25 3.34
C PHE A 198 4.65 -0.41 3.19
N GLY A 199 5.25 -1.08 4.16
CA GLY A 199 6.62 -1.56 4.04
C GLY A 199 6.66 -3.02 3.63
N ARG A 200 7.81 -3.64 3.82
CA ARG A 200 8.05 -5.05 3.54
C ARG A 200 8.71 -5.67 4.75
N VAL A 201 8.28 -6.89 5.07
CA VAL A 201 8.90 -7.78 6.04
C VAL A 201 9.28 -9.07 5.33
N ASP A 202 10.49 -9.58 5.57
CA ASP A 202 10.89 -10.91 5.11
C ASP A 202 10.71 -11.98 6.20
N LYS A 203 10.91 -13.25 5.81
CA LYS A 203 10.72 -14.40 6.71
C LYS A 203 11.74 -14.45 7.85
N ASP A 204 12.87 -13.75 7.72
CA ASP A 204 13.92 -13.67 8.74
C ASP A 204 13.66 -12.53 9.72
N GLY A 205 12.57 -11.76 9.52
CA GLY A 205 12.20 -10.62 10.36
C GLY A 205 12.88 -9.32 9.97
N LYS A 206 13.53 -9.24 8.80
CA LYS A 206 14.04 -7.97 8.29
C LYS A 206 12.90 -7.15 7.74
N TYR A 207 12.88 -5.88 8.10
CA TYR A 207 11.84 -4.96 7.66
C TYR A 207 12.45 -3.77 6.92
N LEU A 208 11.66 -3.21 6.00
CA LEU A 208 11.95 -1.99 5.26
C LEU A 208 10.65 -1.22 5.07
N LEU A 209 10.62 0.02 5.51
CA LEU A 209 9.55 0.97 5.21
C LEU A 209 10.17 2.26 4.70
N ARG A 210 9.62 2.79 3.61
CA ARG A 210 10.02 4.08 3.05
C ARG A 210 8.81 4.98 2.93
N VAL A 211 9.00 6.24 3.29
CA VAL A 211 7.99 7.29 3.29
C VAL A 211 8.54 8.44 2.45
N LYS A 212 7.72 9.02 1.57
CA LYS A 212 8.13 10.23 0.84
C LYS A 212 8.30 11.37 1.82
N ALA A 213 9.46 12.03 1.78
CA ALA A 213 9.71 13.17 2.63
C ALA A 213 8.72 14.28 2.27
N SER A 214 7.98 14.72 3.29
CA SER A 214 7.12 15.89 3.18
C SER A 214 7.97 17.16 3.31
N SER A 215 7.53 18.25 2.67
CA SER A 215 8.08 19.59 2.89
C SER A 215 7.62 20.22 4.21
N THR A 216 6.76 19.52 4.97
CA THR A 216 6.28 19.96 6.29
C THR A 216 7.43 19.97 7.31
N ALA A 217 7.35 20.92 8.24
CA ALA A 217 8.26 20.97 9.39
C ALA A 217 8.09 19.75 10.31
N ASP A 218 6.85 19.24 10.42
CA ASP A 218 6.54 18.03 11.15
C ASP A 218 6.85 16.79 10.30
N LYS A 219 7.79 15.99 10.80
CA LYS A 219 8.28 14.74 10.21
C LYS A 219 7.92 13.52 11.05
N ASN A 220 6.92 13.65 11.92
CA ASN A 220 6.37 12.54 12.68
C ASN A 220 5.64 11.58 11.74
N VAL A 221 5.91 10.30 11.94
CA VAL A 221 5.26 9.20 11.23
C VAL A 221 4.78 8.21 12.27
N ILE A 222 3.51 7.82 12.19
CA ILE A 222 2.96 6.78 13.05
C ILE A 222 3.15 5.45 12.33
N ILE A 223 3.99 4.58 12.88
CA ILE A 223 4.22 3.24 12.36
C ILE A 223 3.34 2.26 13.11
N CYS A 224 2.63 1.42 12.37
CA CYS A 224 1.93 0.24 12.88
C CYS A 224 2.65 -1.03 12.42
N TYR A 225 2.94 -1.95 13.32
CA TYR A 225 3.58 -3.21 12.99
C TYR A 225 3.04 -4.36 13.83
N HIS A 226 3.08 -5.56 13.27
CA HIS A 226 2.63 -6.78 13.93
C HIS A 226 3.83 -7.64 14.29
N VAL A 227 4.06 -7.89 15.58
CA VAL A 227 5.14 -8.74 16.09
C VAL A 227 4.58 -9.75 17.08
N ASP A 228 4.91 -11.03 16.89
CA ASP A 228 4.38 -12.15 17.68
C ASP A 228 2.85 -12.17 17.79
N GLY A 229 2.15 -11.78 16.71
CA GLY A 229 0.69 -11.71 16.66
C GLY A 229 0.07 -10.53 17.41
N LYS A 230 0.87 -9.59 17.92
CA LYS A 230 0.39 -8.36 18.57
C LYS A 230 0.61 -7.15 17.68
N ARG A 231 -0.44 -6.34 17.50
CA ARG A 231 -0.40 -5.03 16.85
C ARG A 231 0.27 -4.02 17.80
N ARG A 232 1.21 -3.24 17.29
CA ARG A 232 1.94 -2.20 18.04
C ARG A 232 2.03 -0.92 17.23
N TYR A 233 2.13 0.20 17.93
CA TYR A 233 2.34 1.51 17.33
C TYR A 233 3.61 2.17 17.88
N GLN A 234 4.29 2.92 17.02
CA GLN A 234 5.44 3.74 17.39
C GLN A 234 5.45 5.02 16.56
N VAL A 235 5.52 6.17 17.22
CA VAL A 235 5.71 7.45 16.55
C VAL A 235 7.20 7.73 16.40
N LEU A 236 7.64 7.96 15.18
CA LEU A 236 9.03 8.27 14.87
C LEU A 236 9.16 9.65 14.23
N ASP A 237 10.11 10.45 14.74
CA ASP A 237 10.50 11.73 14.14
C ASP A 237 11.68 11.52 13.17
N PHE A 238 11.42 11.70 11.88
CA PHE A 238 12.43 11.57 10.83
C PHE A 238 13.36 12.80 10.70
N SER A 239 13.29 13.76 11.62
CA SER A 239 14.24 14.86 11.71
C SER A 239 15.66 14.42 12.09
N ASN A 240 15.81 13.30 12.82
CA ASN A 240 17.10 12.75 13.21
C ASN A 240 17.20 11.24 12.90
N ALA A 241 17.40 10.92 11.62
CA ALA A 241 17.31 9.57 11.07
C ALA A 241 18.40 8.57 11.53
N ARG A 242 19.33 8.94 12.41
CA ARG A 242 20.53 8.11 12.68
C ARG A 242 20.29 6.86 13.53
N GLU A 243 19.13 6.73 14.19
CA GLU A 243 18.87 5.65 15.16
C GLU A 243 17.42 5.13 15.12
N LEU A 244 16.70 5.30 14.00
CA LEU A 244 15.31 4.85 13.92
C LEU A 244 15.25 3.33 13.79
N GLN A 245 14.74 2.66 14.83
CA GLN A 245 14.46 1.23 14.84
C GLN A 245 13.11 0.97 15.50
N LEU A 246 12.48 -0.15 15.11
CA LEU A 246 11.28 -0.62 15.79
C LEU A 246 11.66 -1.22 17.14
N GLU A 247 10.93 -0.83 18.17
CA GLU A 247 11.21 -1.31 19.52
C GLU A 247 10.19 -2.36 19.96
N ARG A 248 10.68 -3.53 20.39
CA ARG A 248 9.88 -4.52 21.10
C ARG A 248 9.69 -4.08 22.55
N ARG A 249 9.07 -2.92 22.81
CA ARG A 249 8.81 -2.51 24.20
C ARG A 249 7.75 -3.43 24.79
N ASP A 250 8.11 -4.26 25.76
CA ASP A 250 7.10 -4.93 26.56
C ASP A 250 6.45 -3.86 27.46
N GLU A 251 5.13 -3.67 27.32
CA GLU A 251 4.35 -2.92 28.30
C GLU A 251 4.42 -3.61 29.68
#